data_AF-A0A833G109-F1
#
_entry.id   AF-A0A833G109-F1
#
_cell.length_a   1.000
_cell.length_b   1.000
_cell.length_c   1.000
_cell.angle_alpha   90.00
_cell.angle_beta   90.00
_cell.angle_gamma   90.00
#
_symmetry.space_group_name_H-M   'P 1'
#
loop_
_entity.id
_entity.type
_entity.pdbx_description
1 polymer ?
#
loop_
_entity_poly.entity_id
_entity_poly.type
_entity_poly.pdbx_seq_one_letter_code
_entity_poly.pdbx_strand_id
1 'polypeptide(L)'
;MAKAARKTDKPVPVSQSGTRARPTVVPSPANGRVKEFTKTEELAAFETMLLIRRFEERAGQMYGMGLIGGFCHLYIGQEAVVVGMQMAIEPTDQVITGYRDHGHMLACGMDPKGVMAELTGRRT
;
A
#
# COMPACT_ATOMS: atom_id res chain seq x y z
N MET A 1 -55.10 23.03 26.47
CA MET A 1 -54.06 22.05 26.09
C MET A 1 -54.39 21.50 24.72
N ALA A 2 -53.46 21.63 23.77
CA ALA A 2 -53.70 21.53 22.33
C ALA A 2 -53.84 20.08 21.83
N LYS A 3 -54.81 19.84 20.93
CA LYS A 3 -54.95 18.60 20.15
C LYS A 3 -53.94 18.60 18.99
N ALA A 4 -53.04 17.62 18.94
CA ALA A 4 -52.12 17.42 17.83
C ALA A 4 -52.84 16.74 16.65
N ALA A 5 -52.94 17.44 15.52
CA ALA A 5 -53.43 16.89 14.27
C ALA A 5 -52.32 16.08 13.57
N ARG A 6 -52.60 14.82 13.27
CA ARG A 6 -51.72 13.91 12.52
C ARG A 6 -51.71 14.35 11.04
N LYS A 7 -50.62 14.96 10.59
CA LYS A 7 -50.39 15.25 9.16
C LYS A 7 -50.18 13.93 8.41
N THR A 8 -50.93 13.76 7.32
CA THR A 8 -50.75 12.69 6.35
C THR A 8 -49.53 13.02 5.47
N ASP A 9 -48.51 12.17 5.50
CA ASP A 9 -47.37 12.31 4.58
C ASP A 9 -47.84 11.99 3.16
N LYS A 10 -47.67 12.96 2.26
CA LYS A 10 -47.79 12.74 0.82
C LYS A 10 -46.51 12.06 0.33
N PRO A 11 -46.57 11.04 -0.53
CA PRO A 11 -45.38 10.40 -1.04
C PRO A 11 -44.56 11.38 -1.88
N VAL A 12 -43.26 11.47 -1.57
CA VAL A 12 -42.27 12.26 -2.32
C VAL A 12 -42.14 11.68 -3.75
N PRO A 13 -42.14 12.49 -4.82
CA PRO A 13 -42.00 11.96 -6.16
C PRO A 13 -40.57 11.46 -6.37
N VAL A 14 -40.43 10.19 -6.73
CA VAL A 14 -39.14 9.59 -7.09
C VAL A 14 -38.71 10.17 -8.43
N SER A 15 -37.69 11.03 -8.39
CA SER A 15 -36.95 11.48 -9.57
C SER A 15 -36.32 10.26 -10.24
N GLN A 16 -36.78 9.92 -11.45
CA GLN A 16 -36.12 8.92 -12.28
C GLN A 16 -34.80 9.51 -12.78
N SER A 17 -33.71 9.26 -12.06
CA SER A 17 -32.38 9.55 -12.57
C SER A 17 -32.06 8.55 -13.69
N GLY A 18 -32.20 9.02 -14.93
CA GLY A 18 -31.70 8.29 -16.09
C GLY A 18 -30.22 7.97 -15.90
N THR A 19 -29.87 6.69 -15.95
CA THR A 19 -28.48 6.24 -15.99
C THR A 19 -27.84 6.70 -17.30
N ARG A 20 -27.33 7.93 -17.31
CA ARG A 20 -26.33 8.33 -18.30
C ARG A 20 -25.04 7.63 -17.88
N ALA A 21 -24.67 6.58 -18.63
CA ALA A 21 -23.35 5.98 -18.53
C ALA A 21 -22.34 7.11 -18.69
N ARG A 22 -21.60 7.41 -17.61
CA ARG A 22 -20.44 8.29 -17.66
C ARG A 22 -19.50 7.65 -18.68
N PRO A 23 -18.97 8.39 -19.68
CA PRO A 23 -17.98 7.81 -20.55
C PRO A 23 -16.83 7.37 -19.64
N THR A 24 -16.60 6.06 -19.57
CA THR A 24 -15.38 5.50 -19.03
C THR A 24 -14.30 5.98 -19.97
N VAL A 25 -13.70 7.13 -19.66
CA VAL A 25 -12.39 7.48 -20.19
C VAL A 25 -11.45 6.46 -19.55
N VAL A 26 -11.35 5.29 -20.19
CA VAL A 26 -10.18 4.45 -20.02
C VAL A 26 -9.05 5.34 -20.54
N PRO A 27 -8.12 5.81 -19.70
CA PRO A 27 -6.97 6.51 -20.24
C PRO A 27 -6.34 5.55 -21.24
N SER A 28 -6.31 5.94 -22.52
CA SER A 28 -5.43 5.29 -23.48
C SER A 28 -4.07 5.18 -22.81
N PRO A 29 -3.36 4.03 -22.86
CA PRO A 29 -2.00 4.01 -22.37
C PRO A 29 -1.32 5.17 -23.08
N ALA A 30 -0.91 6.17 -22.29
CA ALA A 30 -0.10 7.23 -22.83
C ALA A 30 1.02 6.50 -23.56
N ASN A 31 1.39 6.96 -24.75
CA ASN A 31 2.63 6.55 -25.40
C ASN A 31 3.83 7.06 -24.58
N GLY A 32 3.84 6.78 -23.28
CA GLY A 32 4.92 7.02 -22.37
C GLY A 32 5.98 6.01 -22.71
N ARG A 33 7.07 6.49 -23.30
CA ARG A 33 8.30 5.72 -23.34
C ARG A 33 8.54 5.14 -21.96
N VAL A 34 8.73 3.82 -21.88
CA VAL A 34 9.25 3.16 -20.68
C VAL A 34 10.54 3.90 -20.31
N LYS A 35 10.67 4.31 -19.05
CA LYS A 35 11.89 4.96 -18.57
C LYS A 35 13.02 3.94 -18.70
N GLU A 36 14.01 4.24 -19.53
CA GLU A 36 15.24 3.46 -19.60
C GLU A 36 16.01 3.67 -18.30
N PHE A 37 16.40 2.57 -17.64
CA PHE A 37 17.21 2.63 -16.43
C PHE A 37 18.69 2.48 -16.78
N THR A 38 19.53 3.19 -16.05
CA THR A 38 20.96 2.92 -16.05
C THR A 38 21.22 1.60 -15.35
N LYS A 39 22.32 0.92 -15.72
CA LYS A 39 22.75 -0.33 -15.06
C LYS A 39 22.85 -0.20 -13.53
N THR A 40 23.24 0.98 -13.03
CA THR A 40 23.32 1.26 -11.60
C THR A 40 21.94 1.32 -10.95
N GLU A 41 20.96 1.96 -11.59
CA GLU A 41 19.57 2.00 -11.10
C GLU A 41 18.94 0.60 -11.12
N GLU A 42 19.19 -0.20 -12.16
CA GLU A 42 18.71 -1.58 -12.25
C GLU A 42 19.27 -2.46 -11.12
N LEU A 43 20.59 -2.37 -10.88
CA LEU A 43 21.25 -3.09 -9.80
C LEU A 43 20.73 -2.67 -8.43
N ALA A 44 20.61 -1.36 -8.18
CA ALA A 44 20.08 -0.85 -6.91
C ALA A 44 18.62 -1.28 -6.66
N ALA A 45 17.78 -1.26 -7.70
CA ALA A 45 16.41 -1.75 -7.61
C ALA A 45 16.38 -3.26 -7.31
N PHE A 46 17.21 -4.05 -7.98
CA PHE A 46 17.33 -5.48 -7.73
C PHE A 46 17.81 -5.79 -6.31
N GLU A 47 18.85 -5.11 -5.83
CA GLU A 47 19.38 -5.26 -4.47
C GLU A 47 18.31 -4.94 -3.42
N THR A 48 17.54 -3.86 -3.63
CA THR A 48 16.46 -3.47 -2.72
C THR A 48 15.34 -4.51 -2.72
N MET A 49 14.90 -4.99 -3.88
CA MET A 49 13.88 -6.06 -3.96
C MET A 49 14.37 -7.36 -3.30
N LEU A 50 15.65 -7.72 -3.48
CA LEU A 50 16.23 -8.91 -2.87
C LEU A 50 16.35 -8.77 -1.35
N LEU A 51 16.73 -7.59 -0.85
CA LEU A 51 16.73 -7.28 0.58
C LEU A 51 15.34 -7.48 1.18
N ILE A 52 14.30 -6.90 0.57
CA ILE A 52 12.91 -7.06 1.02
C ILE A 52 12.53 -8.54 1.02
N ARG A 53 12.79 -9.27 -0.06
CA ARG A 53 12.50 -10.70 -0.14
C ARG A 53 13.14 -11.49 1.01
N ARG A 54 14.45 -11.31 1.25
CA ARG A 54 15.19 -12.04 2.28
C ARG A 54 14.75 -11.65 3.69
N PHE A 55 14.43 -10.37 3.90
CA PHE A 55 13.88 -9.89 5.15
C PHE A 55 12.55 -10.58 5.46
N GLU A 56 11.64 -10.63 4.49
CA GLU A 56 10.31 -11.22 4.65
C GLU A 56 10.36 -12.75 4.84
N GLU A 57 11.23 -13.45 4.11
CA GLU A 57 11.47 -14.88 4.34
C GLU A 57 11.94 -15.14 5.77
N ARG A 58 12.83 -14.28 6.30
CA ARG A 58 13.30 -14.39 7.68
C ARG A 58 12.21 -14.05 8.69
N ALA A 59 11.42 -13.01 8.45
CA ALA A 59 10.28 -12.66 9.29
C ALA A 59 9.27 -13.82 9.34
N GLY A 60 8.93 -14.41 8.20
CA GLY A 60 8.06 -15.59 8.11
C GLY A 60 8.62 -16.79 8.90
N GLN A 61 9.93 -17.04 8.81
CA GLN A 61 10.58 -18.09 9.61
C GLN A 61 10.47 -17.83 11.12
N MET A 62 10.77 -16.60 11.56
CA MET A 62 10.73 -16.24 12.98
C MET A 62 9.30 -16.26 13.54
N TYR A 63 8.31 -15.87 12.73
CA TYR A 63 6.90 -16.02 13.05
C TYR A 63 6.51 -17.50 13.23
N GLY A 64 6.93 -18.37 12.31
CA GLY A 64 6.71 -19.82 12.42
C GLY A 64 7.36 -20.45 13.65
N MET A 65 8.45 -19.85 14.16
CA MET A 65 9.10 -20.24 15.42
C MET A 65 8.45 -19.66 16.67
N GLY A 66 7.41 -18.82 16.53
CA GLY A 66 6.76 -18.13 17.65
C GLY A 66 7.59 -16.98 18.25
N LEU A 67 8.61 -16.48 17.55
CA LEU A 67 9.46 -15.37 18.00
C LEU A 67 8.88 -13.98 17.66
N ILE A 68 7.86 -13.95 16.81
CA ILE A 68 7.06 -12.77 16.48
C ILE A 68 5.64 -13.06 16.97
N GLY A 69 5.10 -12.19 17.81
CA GLY A 69 3.74 -12.30 18.34
C GLY A 69 2.72 -11.51 17.51
N GLY A 70 1.44 -11.85 17.64
CA GLY A 70 0.36 -11.09 17.01
C GLY A 70 0.26 -11.33 15.51
N PHE A 71 0.29 -10.27 14.70
CA PHE A 71 0.12 -10.32 13.26
C PHE A 71 1.44 -10.13 12.51
N CYS A 72 1.61 -10.84 11.39
CA CYS A 72 2.79 -10.70 10.52
C CYS A 72 2.36 -10.82 9.05
N HIS A 73 2.28 -9.68 8.35
CA HIS A 73 1.81 -9.63 6.97
C HIS A 73 2.98 -9.49 6.00
N LEU A 74 3.39 -10.59 5.39
CA LEU A 74 4.61 -10.63 4.56
C LEU A 74 4.46 -9.91 3.22
N TYR A 75 5.39 -9.07 2.81
CA TYR A 75 5.37 -8.35 1.52
C TYR A 75 5.86 -9.18 0.31
N ILE A 76 5.99 -10.51 0.46
CA ILE A 76 6.53 -11.41 -0.57
C ILE A 76 5.70 -11.32 -1.86
N GLY A 77 6.38 -11.05 -2.97
CA GLY A 77 5.77 -10.97 -4.31
C GLY A 77 5.29 -9.57 -4.70
N GLN A 78 5.40 -8.58 -3.80
CA GLN A 78 5.03 -7.18 -4.06
C GLN A 78 6.24 -6.24 -4.10
N GLU A 79 7.47 -6.76 -4.07
CA GLU A 79 8.68 -5.95 -3.90
C GLU A 79 8.85 -4.87 -4.97
N ALA A 80 8.50 -5.19 -6.22
CA ALA A 80 8.56 -4.25 -7.33
C ALA A 80 7.61 -3.05 -7.17
N VAL A 81 6.51 -3.20 -6.43
CA VAL A 81 5.53 -2.12 -6.19
C VAL A 81 6.19 -0.99 -5.43
N VAL A 82 6.79 -1.30 -4.28
CA VAL A 82 7.37 -0.26 -3.43
C VAL A 82 8.69 0.26 -3.97
N VAL A 83 9.54 -0.61 -4.54
CA VAL A 83 10.81 -0.18 -5.15
C VAL A 83 10.54 0.73 -6.35
N GLY A 84 9.61 0.35 -7.24
CA GLY A 84 9.23 1.18 -8.38
C GLY A 84 8.61 2.51 -7.95
N MET A 85 7.78 2.51 -6.89
CA MET A 85 7.23 3.73 -6.31
C MET A 85 8.35 4.64 -5.78
N GLN A 86 9.29 4.12 -4.97
CA GLN A 86 10.40 4.90 -4.42
C GLN A 86 11.32 5.49 -5.50
N MET A 87 11.46 4.82 -6.65
CA MET A 87 12.23 5.33 -7.80
C MET A 87 11.52 6.48 -8.55
N ALA A 88 10.24 6.71 -8.29
CA ALA A 88 9.41 7.68 -9.01
C ALA A 88 8.99 8.89 -8.17
N ILE A 89 9.05 8.80 -6.84
CA ILE A 89 8.69 9.91 -5.94
C ILE A 89 9.82 10.93 -5.80
N GLU A 90 9.48 12.12 -5.34
CA GLU A 90 10.41 13.18 -4.98
C GLU A 90 10.70 13.18 -3.47
N PRO A 91 11.84 13.74 -3.01
CA PRO A 91 12.19 13.77 -1.58
C PRO A 91 11.18 14.49 -0.67
N THR A 92 10.32 15.34 -1.23
CA THR A 92 9.26 16.06 -0.51
C THR A 92 7.97 15.26 -0.35
N ASP A 93 7.82 14.15 -1.09
CA ASP A 93 6.61 13.35 -1.06
C ASP A 93 6.48 12.57 0.25
N GLN A 94 5.23 12.30 0.62
CA GLN A 94 4.89 11.54 1.83
C GLN A 94 4.25 10.21 1.44
N VAL A 95 4.67 9.13 2.09
CA VAL A 95 4.20 7.77 1.82
C VAL A 95 3.39 7.26 3.01
N ILE A 96 2.19 6.74 2.73
CA ILE A 96 1.34 6.03 3.69
C ILE A 96 0.88 4.71 3.08
N THR A 97 0.80 3.65 3.89
CA THR A 97 0.36 2.32 3.46
C THR A 97 -0.44 1.63 4.56
N GLY A 98 -0.96 0.43 4.28
CA GLY A 98 -1.67 -0.42 5.24
C GLY A 98 -0.73 -1.29 6.08
N TYR A 99 -1.26 -2.34 6.71
CA TYR A 99 -0.54 -3.23 7.64
C TYR A 99 0.43 -4.24 6.99
N ARG A 100 0.72 -4.09 5.68
CA ARG A 100 1.66 -4.92 4.93
C ARG A 100 2.80 -4.03 4.46
N ASP A 101 3.60 -3.58 5.41
CA ASP A 101 4.43 -2.39 5.28
C ASP A 101 5.93 -2.64 5.50
N HIS A 102 6.37 -3.86 5.85
CA HIS A 102 7.80 -4.07 6.10
C HIS A 102 8.64 -3.71 4.87
N GLY A 103 8.20 -4.11 3.67
CA GLY A 103 8.83 -3.70 2.41
C GLY A 103 8.88 -2.18 2.20
N HIS A 104 7.86 -1.44 2.66
CA HIS A 104 7.85 0.02 2.64
C HIS A 104 8.86 0.63 3.59
N MET A 105 8.94 0.15 4.83
CA MET A 105 9.92 0.61 5.81
C MET A 105 11.35 0.45 5.28
N LEU A 106 11.65 -0.70 4.67
CA LEU A 106 12.96 -0.99 4.09
C LEU A 106 13.27 -0.11 2.87
N ALA A 107 12.32 0.05 1.95
CA ALA A 107 12.50 0.87 0.75
C ALA A 107 12.59 2.38 1.06
N CYS A 108 12.05 2.82 2.20
CA CYS A 108 12.23 4.17 2.75
C CYS A 108 13.58 4.35 3.49
N GLY A 109 14.46 3.34 3.48
CA GLY A 109 15.80 3.43 4.04
C GLY A 109 15.90 3.19 5.54
N MET A 110 14.88 2.61 6.19
CA MET A 110 15.01 2.19 7.58
C MET A 110 16.00 1.03 7.72
N ASP A 111 16.75 1.01 8.81
CA ASP A 111 17.70 -0.07 9.11
C ASP A 111 16.95 -1.41 9.26
N PRO A 112 17.23 -2.43 8.43
CA PRO A 112 16.59 -3.74 8.53
C PRO A 112 16.71 -4.35 9.93
N LYS A 113 17.81 -4.08 10.65
CA LYS A 113 17.97 -4.58 12.02
C LYS A 113 16.92 -3.95 12.95
N GLY A 114 16.70 -2.65 12.84
CA GLY A 114 15.65 -1.94 13.59
C GLY A 114 14.26 -2.46 13.28
N VAL A 115 13.95 -2.69 12.00
CA VAL A 115 12.64 -3.27 11.59
C VAL A 115 12.46 -4.67 12.19
N MET A 116 13.49 -5.52 12.15
CA MET A 116 13.41 -6.86 12.74
C MET A 116 13.31 -6.82 14.27
N ALA A 117 13.99 -5.89 14.92
CA ALA A 117 13.89 -5.69 16.37
C ALA A 117 12.45 -5.35 16.77
N GLU A 118 11.78 -4.48 16.02
CA GLU A 118 10.36 -4.14 16.25
C GLU A 118 9.46 -5.36 16.10
N LEU A 119 9.60 -6.11 14.99
CA LEU A 119 8.80 -7.33 14.76
C LEU A 119 8.97 -8.37 15.88
N THR A 120 10.16 -8.44 16.48
CA THR A 120 10.49 -9.41 17.54
C THR A 120 10.30 -8.87 18.95
N GLY A 121 9.80 -7.63 19.09
CA GLY A 121 9.58 -6.96 20.37
C GLY A 121 10.87 -6.72 21.16
N ARG A 122 11.96 -6.37 20.49
CA ARG A 122 13.29 -6.14 21.06
C ARG A 122 13.70 -4.69 20.97
N ARG A 123 14.60 -4.27 21.86
CA ARG A 123 15.13 -2.90 21.89
C ARG A 123 16.00 -2.57 20.67
N THR A 124 16.75 -3.55 20.15
CA THR A 124 17.73 -3.43 19.04
C THR A 124 18.02 -4.78 18.43
#